data_AF-A0A9C8AD13-F1
#
_entry.id   AF-A0A9C8AD13-F1
#
_cell.length_a   1.000
_cell.length_b   1.000
_cell.length_c   1.000
_cell.angle_alpha   90.00
_cell.angle_beta   90.00
_cell.angle_gamma   90.00
#
_symmetry.space_group_name_H-M   'P 1'
#
loop_
_entity.id
_entity.type
_entity.pdbx_description
1 polymer ?
#
loop_
_entity_poly.entity_id
_entity_poly.type
_entity_poly.pdbx_seq_one_letter_code
_entity_poly.pdbx_strand_id
1 'polypeptide(L)'
;MQYQSYYKYWGKADKENPLLSYHLLPYHCLDVVAVADCWWQQDRALRHSLVRATHIEEEQLRAWLLFFIGLHDFGKFDVRFQLKAKNLALKLQPLFAEADEYDSRRFNHGAVGYNWFEQQCDSYGFQQQGTASDWMKAVAAHHGSAPTFEEQVDNYADISVIEHDFQARVQWVQALQTLFNLPPSNIPPSLPPPPPLLAGFCSVVDWIGSHTDYFPYESEPDIPLSDYFKDRHAKQALQAFGLYRQAMPQGGMSILYPDKTPRLVQQLIDKLPIESGLTLIEAPTGAGKTEAALAYASHLLAAELADSLIFALPTQATANAMFARLQAVAPRLFPEGSQNLVLAHGKARFNQDFQKLKQAAQNTTAQNQEEALLQCSQWLANSRKRLFLGQMGVCTIDQVLLSVLPMRHHFVRAFGVQKSVLIIDEIHAYDAYMYGLLSRVLQAQSDVGG
;
A
#
# COMPACT_ATOMS: atom_id res chain seq x y z
N MET A 1 5.75 33.51 17.85
CA MET A 1 5.85 33.36 16.38
C MET A 1 4.50 32.87 15.89
N GLN A 2 3.94 33.46 14.83
CA GLN A 2 2.70 32.96 14.23
C GLN A 2 3.10 31.85 13.25
N TYR A 3 2.85 30.59 13.61
CA TYR A 3 3.13 29.45 12.74
C TYR A 3 2.20 29.44 11.52
N GLN A 4 2.61 28.75 10.45
CA GLN A 4 1.76 28.50 9.27
C GLN A 4 0.44 27.84 9.69
N SER A 5 -0.66 28.12 8.99
CA SER A 5 -2.00 27.70 9.42
C SER A 5 -2.16 26.18 9.42
N TYR A 6 -1.47 25.45 8.55
CA TYR A 6 -1.52 23.99 8.50
C TYR A 6 -1.05 23.30 9.81
N TYR A 7 -0.25 23.96 10.65
CA TYR A 7 0.16 23.41 11.96
C TYR A 7 -0.95 23.49 13.03
N LYS A 8 -2.08 24.13 12.73
CA LYS A 8 -3.24 24.23 13.64
C LYS A 8 -4.23 23.08 13.50
N TYR A 9 -3.86 22.02 12.77
CA TYR A 9 -4.71 20.87 12.50
C TYR A 9 -4.06 19.61 13.06
N TRP A 10 -4.84 18.77 13.74
CA TRP A 10 -4.39 17.45 14.19
C TRP A 10 -4.70 16.40 13.13
N GLY A 11 -3.80 15.43 12.98
CA GLY A 11 -3.93 14.27 12.09
C GLY A 11 -4.32 13.00 12.85
N LYS A 12 -3.77 12.83 14.06
CA LYS A 12 -4.11 11.77 15.02
C LYS A 12 -4.29 12.36 16.41
N ALA A 13 -5.16 11.77 17.22
CA ALA A 13 -5.35 12.14 18.61
C ALA A 13 -5.58 10.88 19.43
N ASP A 14 -4.99 10.81 20.63
CA ASP A 14 -5.26 9.75 21.58
C ASP A 14 -6.74 9.77 21.98
N LYS A 15 -7.37 8.59 22.06
CA LYS A 15 -8.80 8.49 22.38
C LYS A 15 -9.11 8.75 23.85
N GLU A 16 -8.19 8.43 24.73
CA GLU A 16 -8.35 8.58 26.18
C GLU A 16 -7.95 10.00 26.61
N ASN A 17 -6.86 10.53 26.06
CA ASN A 17 -6.33 11.84 26.44
C ASN A 17 -5.91 12.71 25.24
N PRO A 18 -6.85 13.15 24.37
CA PRO A 18 -6.54 13.86 23.13
C PRO A 18 -5.86 15.23 23.35
N LEU A 19 -6.03 15.84 24.52
CA LEU A 19 -5.40 17.13 24.85
C LEU A 19 -3.93 17.01 25.23
N LEU A 20 -3.52 15.83 25.69
CA LEU A 20 -2.17 15.54 26.19
C LEU A 20 -1.32 14.81 25.15
N SER A 21 -1.94 14.10 24.21
CA SER A 21 -1.24 13.28 23.23
C SER A 21 -1.97 13.34 21.88
N TYR A 22 -1.40 14.10 20.95
CA TYR A 22 -1.89 14.20 19.57
C TYR A 22 -0.75 14.44 18.61
N HIS A 23 -1.01 14.13 17.35
CA HIS A 23 -0.07 14.32 16.27
C HIS A 23 -0.56 15.40 15.32
N LEU A 24 0.28 16.41 15.04
CA LEU A 24 -0.04 17.43 14.05
C LEU A 24 -0.19 16.79 12.66
N LEU A 25 -1.18 17.28 11.91
CA LEU A 25 -1.53 16.74 10.59
C LEU A 25 -0.36 16.76 9.58
N PRO A 26 0.42 17.86 9.43
CA PRO A 26 1.57 17.91 8.54
C PRO A 26 2.58 16.79 8.83
N TYR A 27 2.84 16.55 10.12
CA TYR A 27 3.78 15.54 10.55
C TYR A 27 3.27 14.12 10.26
N HIS A 28 1.99 13.84 10.54
CA HIS A 28 1.41 12.55 10.14
C HIS A 28 1.53 12.32 8.63
N CYS A 29 1.20 13.32 7.82
CA CYS A 29 1.35 13.21 6.37
C CYS A 29 2.81 12.90 5.97
N LEU A 30 3.79 13.54 6.62
CA LEU A 30 5.20 13.27 6.36
C LEU A 30 5.68 11.90 6.86
N ASP A 31 5.08 11.33 7.92
CA ASP A 31 5.35 9.95 8.33
C ASP A 31 5.00 8.98 7.20
N VAL A 32 3.80 9.16 6.62
CA VAL A 32 3.29 8.34 5.52
C VAL A 32 4.15 8.50 4.27
N VAL A 33 4.54 9.73 3.95
CA VAL A 33 5.49 10.00 2.85
C VAL A 33 6.85 9.37 3.12
N ALA A 34 7.38 9.43 4.34
CA ALA A 34 8.67 8.83 4.69
C ALA A 34 8.65 7.30 4.52
N VAL A 35 7.54 6.64 4.85
CA VAL A 35 7.34 5.21 4.57
C VAL A 35 7.33 4.96 3.06
N ALA A 36 6.58 5.76 2.29
CA ALA A 36 6.52 5.63 0.84
C ALA A 36 7.88 5.81 0.17
N ASP A 37 8.63 6.84 0.58
CA ASP A 37 9.95 7.13 0.04
C ASP A 37 10.96 6.05 0.40
N CYS A 38 10.95 5.59 1.65
CA CYS A 38 11.81 4.48 2.07
C CYS A 38 11.49 3.21 1.30
N TRP A 39 10.21 2.90 1.04
CA TRP A 39 9.84 1.72 0.26
C TRP A 39 10.32 1.88 -1.19
N TRP A 40 10.05 3.01 -1.83
CA TRP A 40 10.49 3.32 -3.20
C TRP A 40 12.00 3.16 -3.40
N GLN A 41 12.81 3.68 -2.47
CA GLN A 41 14.27 3.62 -2.58
C GLN A 41 14.82 2.20 -2.48
N GLN A 42 14.15 1.36 -1.69
CA GLN A 42 14.65 0.05 -1.29
C GLN A 42 14.12 -1.10 -2.15
N ASP A 43 13.00 -0.87 -2.83
CA ASP A 43 12.29 -1.88 -3.59
C ASP A 43 12.37 -1.57 -5.09
N ARG A 44 13.29 -2.28 -5.76
CA ARG A 44 13.54 -2.06 -7.18
C ARG A 44 12.40 -2.57 -8.06
N ALA A 45 11.75 -3.68 -7.70
CA ALA A 45 10.70 -4.25 -8.54
C ALA A 45 9.47 -3.35 -8.55
N LEU A 46 9.03 -2.89 -7.38
CA LEU A 46 7.95 -1.91 -7.24
C LEU A 46 8.25 -0.65 -8.06
N ARG A 47 9.46 -0.10 -7.92
CA ARG A 47 9.88 1.10 -8.63
C ARG A 47 9.88 0.92 -10.15
N HIS A 48 10.47 -0.16 -10.65
CA HIS A 48 10.46 -0.49 -12.08
C HIS A 48 9.02 -0.69 -12.60
N SER A 49 8.15 -1.36 -11.84
CA SER A 49 6.74 -1.57 -12.21
C SER A 49 6.01 -0.23 -12.34
N LEU A 50 6.16 0.67 -11.37
CA LEU A 50 5.50 1.99 -11.39
C LEU A 50 6.01 2.88 -12.54
N VAL A 51 7.32 2.88 -12.79
CA VAL A 51 7.93 3.61 -13.93
C VAL A 51 7.41 3.06 -15.25
N ARG A 52 7.38 1.74 -15.42
CA ARG A 52 6.90 1.10 -16.65
C ARG A 52 5.41 1.34 -16.90
N ALA A 53 4.59 1.32 -15.84
CA ALA A 53 3.15 1.52 -15.93
C ALA A 53 2.75 2.93 -16.38
N THR A 54 3.58 3.93 -16.06
CA THR A 54 3.26 5.34 -16.30
C THR A 54 4.05 5.96 -17.43
N HIS A 55 5.19 5.37 -17.81
CA HIS A 55 6.17 5.95 -18.75
C HIS A 55 6.70 7.33 -18.31
N ILE A 56 6.62 7.64 -17.01
CA ILE A 56 7.21 8.84 -16.41
C ILE A 56 8.66 8.53 -16.02
N GLU A 57 9.54 9.51 -16.17
CA GLU A 57 10.92 9.43 -15.67
C GLU A 57 10.95 9.19 -14.15
N GLU A 58 11.91 8.40 -13.66
CA GLU A 58 11.93 7.89 -12.29
C GLU A 58 11.94 8.98 -11.22
N GLU A 59 12.78 10.01 -11.37
CA GLU A 59 12.89 11.12 -10.42
C GLU A 59 11.59 11.94 -10.40
N GLN A 60 11.04 12.23 -11.57
CA GLN A 60 9.77 12.94 -11.70
C GLN A 60 8.59 12.16 -11.10
N LEU A 61 8.53 10.85 -11.35
CA LEU A 61 7.50 9.96 -10.81
C LEU A 61 7.58 9.89 -9.28
N ARG A 62 8.79 9.73 -8.72
CA ARG A 62 9.00 9.76 -7.28
C ARG A 62 8.48 11.06 -6.68
N ALA A 63 8.82 12.21 -7.27
CA ALA A 63 8.38 13.51 -6.76
C ALA A 63 6.85 13.62 -6.71
N TRP A 64 6.14 13.26 -7.79
CA TRP A 64 4.68 13.28 -7.82
C TRP A 64 4.06 12.27 -6.85
N LEU A 65 4.60 11.06 -6.78
CA LEU A 65 4.13 10.03 -5.87
C LEU A 65 4.19 10.50 -4.41
N LEU A 66 5.33 11.06 -3.98
CA LEU A 66 5.50 11.58 -2.62
C LEU A 66 4.61 12.79 -2.35
N PHE A 67 4.49 13.71 -3.32
CA PHE A 67 3.60 14.87 -3.23
C PHE A 67 2.14 14.46 -3.01
N PHE A 68 1.58 13.61 -3.87
CA PHE A 68 0.19 13.19 -3.76
C PHE A 68 -0.05 12.32 -2.52
N ILE A 69 0.89 11.45 -2.13
CA ILE A 69 0.75 10.70 -0.87
C ILE A 69 0.70 11.66 0.34
N GLY A 70 1.44 12.77 0.31
CA GLY A 70 1.35 13.83 1.33
C GLY A 70 -0.02 14.52 1.40
N LEU A 71 -0.87 14.34 0.38
CA LEU A 71 -2.24 14.85 0.32
C LEU A 71 -3.30 13.79 0.67
N HIS A 72 -2.94 12.55 1.01
CA HIS A 72 -3.96 11.50 1.24
C HIS A 72 -5.03 11.92 2.28
N ASP A 73 -4.60 12.63 3.32
CA ASP A 73 -5.42 13.11 4.44
C ASP A 73 -5.87 14.59 4.27
N PHE A 74 -5.84 15.14 3.05
CA PHE A 74 -6.11 16.55 2.78
C PHE A 74 -7.45 17.06 3.32
N GLY A 75 -8.49 16.22 3.35
CA GLY A 75 -9.78 16.60 3.91
C GLY A 75 -9.79 16.74 5.44
N LYS A 76 -8.68 16.47 6.13
CA LYS A 76 -8.53 16.79 7.56
C LYS A 76 -8.25 18.28 7.81
N PHE A 77 -7.85 19.04 6.78
CA PHE A 77 -7.85 20.51 6.78
C PHE A 77 -9.28 21.06 6.60
N ASP A 78 -10.19 20.61 7.46
CA ASP A 78 -11.61 20.94 7.47
C ASP A 78 -12.09 20.91 8.93
N VAL A 79 -12.72 21.99 9.38
CA VAL A 79 -13.25 22.12 10.74
C VAL A 79 -14.14 20.93 11.14
N ARG A 80 -14.93 20.37 10.22
CA ARG A 80 -15.84 19.24 10.50
C ARG A 80 -15.08 17.99 10.89
N PHE A 81 -13.89 17.76 10.34
CA PHE A 81 -13.01 16.69 10.79
C PHE A 81 -12.41 17.02 12.16
N GLN A 82 -11.87 18.23 12.31
CA GLN A 82 -11.15 18.63 13.53
C GLN A 82 -12.05 18.54 14.78
N LEU A 83 -13.33 18.90 14.65
CA LEU A 83 -14.33 18.81 15.72
C LEU A 83 -14.64 17.40 16.23
N LYS A 84 -14.16 16.34 15.55
CA LYS A 84 -14.19 14.97 16.12
C LYS A 84 -13.44 14.88 17.45
N ALA A 85 -12.46 15.76 17.69
CA ALA A 85 -11.81 15.98 18.97
C ALA A 85 -11.97 17.45 19.39
N LYS A 86 -13.21 17.89 19.64
CA LYS A 86 -13.59 19.30 19.91
C LYS A 86 -12.60 20.07 20.80
N ASN A 87 -12.29 19.57 21.99
CA ASN A 87 -11.42 20.30 22.93
C ASN A 87 -10.01 20.52 22.35
N LEU A 88 -9.46 19.54 21.62
CA LEU A 88 -8.18 19.66 20.94
C LEU A 88 -8.27 20.64 19.77
N ALA A 89 -9.34 20.56 18.98
CA ALA A 89 -9.59 21.49 17.88
C ALA A 89 -9.63 22.95 18.38
N LEU A 90 -10.30 23.21 19.50
CA LEU A 90 -10.37 24.53 20.12
C LEU A 90 -9.03 25.00 20.70
N LYS A 91 -8.23 24.07 21.25
CA LYS A 91 -6.86 24.36 21.70
C LYS A 91 -5.99 24.84 20.55
N LEU A 92 -6.04 24.15 19.41
CA LEU A 92 -5.21 24.45 18.24
C LEU A 92 -5.75 25.66 17.46
N GLN A 93 -7.07 25.82 17.42
CA GLN A 93 -7.75 26.86 16.67
C GLN A 93 -9.00 27.36 17.42
N PRO A 94 -8.86 28.45 18.22
CA PRO A 94 -9.98 29.05 18.93
C PRO A 94 -11.11 29.57 18.04
N LEU A 95 -10.84 29.85 16.75
CA LEU A 95 -11.87 30.22 15.77
C LEU A 95 -12.97 29.15 15.62
N PHE A 96 -12.70 27.89 16.00
CA PHE A 96 -13.69 26.82 15.96
C PHE A 96 -14.69 26.85 17.14
N ALA A 97 -14.64 27.84 18.04
CA ALA A 97 -15.52 27.91 19.21
C ALA A 97 -17.00 28.10 18.87
N GLU A 98 -17.31 28.78 17.76
CA GLU A 98 -18.70 29.04 17.32
C GLU A 98 -19.24 27.92 16.40
N ALA A 99 -18.46 26.84 16.22
CA ALA A 99 -18.68 25.77 15.25
C ALA A 99 -19.62 24.64 15.72
N ASP A 100 -20.41 24.86 16.78
CA ASP A 100 -21.08 23.81 17.55
C ASP A 100 -22.19 23.03 16.81
N GLU A 101 -22.59 23.49 15.62
CA GLU A 101 -23.65 22.88 14.79
C GLU A 101 -23.15 22.06 13.59
N TYR A 102 -21.83 21.91 13.38
CA TYR A 102 -21.33 21.28 12.17
C TYR A 102 -21.39 19.73 12.22
N ASP A 103 -21.85 19.08 11.12
CA ASP A 103 -21.93 17.61 11.04
C ASP A 103 -20.54 16.95 10.91
N SER A 104 -19.91 16.70 12.06
CA SER A 104 -18.65 15.97 12.18
C SER A 104 -18.79 14.45 12.14
N ARG A 105 -20.00 13.91 12.40
CA ARG A 105 -20.22 12.46 12.60
C ARG A 105 -20.17 11.68 11.30
N ARG A 106 -20.69 12.25 10.21
CA ARG A 106 -20.70 11.62 8.88
C ARG A 106 -19.56 12.09 7.98
N PHE A 107 -18.65 12.91 8.49
CA PHE A 107 -17.57 13.48 7.71
C PHE A 107 -16.57 12.42 7.23
N ASN A 108 -16.46 12.29 5.92
CA ASN A 108 -15.50 11.44 5.22
C ASN A 108 -14.40 12.31 4.62
N HIS A 109 -13.26 12.37 5.29
CA HIS A 109 -12.15 13.25 4.89
C HIS A 109 -11.47 12.81 3.59
N GLY A 110 -11.56 11.54 3.19
CA GLY A 110 -11.07 11.12 1.86
C GLY A 110 -11.90 11.74 0.74
N ALA A 111 -13.22 11.58 0.80
CA ALA A 111 -14.12 12.16 -0.20
C ALA A 111 -14.11 13.68 -0.21
N VAL A 112 -14.21 14.30 0.97
CA VAL A 112 -14.19 15.76 1.09
C VAL A 112 -12.82 16.33 0.67
N GLY A 113 -11.72 15.67 1.01
CA GLY A 113 -10.38 16.07 0.56
C GLY A 113 -10.25 16.07 -0.97
N TYR A 114 -10.73 15.01 -1.63
CA TYR A 114 -10.78 14.97 -3.09
C TYR A 114 -11.65 16.09 -3.67
N ASN A 115 -12.84 16.32 -3.12
CA ASN A 115 -13.74 17.37 -3.61
C ASN A 115 -13.15 18.77 -3.44
N TRP A 116 -12.49 19.06 -2.30
CA TRP A 116 -11.78 20.33 -2.10
C TRP A 116 -10.60 20.49 -3.06
N PHE A 117 -9.86 19.43 -3.33
CA PHE A 117 -8.78 19.48 -4.31
C PHE A 117 -9.31 19.82 -5.70
N GLU A 118 -10.37 19.12 -6.15
CA GLU A 118 -10.98 19.34 -7.47
C GLU A 118 -11.53 20.76 -7.64
N GLN A 119 -12.29 21.26 -6.65
CA GLN A 119 -12.92 22.58 -6.74
C GLN A 119 -11.92 23.74 -6.68
N GLN A 120 -10.79 23.54 -6.00
CA GLN A 120 -9.83 24.60 -5.69
C GLN A 120 -8.48 24.38 -6.38
N CYS A 121 -8.41 23.47 -7.37
CA CYS A 121 -7.17 23.05 -8.00
C CYS A 121 -6.36 24.20 -8.62
N ASP A 122 -7.03 25.23 -9.15
CA ASP A 122 -6.38 26.42 -9.73
C ASP A 122 -5.57 27.17 -8.66
N SER A 123 -6.06 27.22 -7.42
CA SER A 123 -5.37 27.83 -6.29
C SER A 123 -4.13 27.06 -5.86
N TYR A 124 -4.05 25.78 -6.26
CA TYR A 124 -2.92 24.88 -6.01
C TYR A 124 -1.94 24.84 -7.20
N GLY A 125 -2.25 25.54 -8.30
CA GLY A 125 -1.44 25.55 -9.52
C GLY A 125 -1.72 24.40 -10.49
N PHE A 126 -2.87 23.73 -10.37
CA PHE A 126 -3.32 22.66 -11.28
C PHE A 126 -4.53 23.11 -12.11
N GLN A 127 -4.74 22.49 -13.27
CA GLN A 127 -5.92 22.77 -14.10
C GLN A 127 -7.15 21.99 -13.63
N GLN A 128 -8.32 22.65 -13.66
CA GLN A 128 -9.61 22.00 -13.42
C GLN A 128 -9.85 20.83 -14.37
N GLN A 129 -10.44 19.75 -13.84
CA GLN A 129 -10.71 18.52 -14.59
C GLN A 129 -9.47 17.92 -15.28
N GLY A 130 -8.28 18.26 -14.77
CA GLY A 130 -7.02 17.71 -15.20
C GLY A 130 -6.74 16.36 -14.53
N THR A 131 -5.71 15.67 -15.02
CA THR A 131 -5.26 14.38 -14.48
C THR A 131 -4.68 14.46 -13.07
N ALA A 132 -4.34 15.65 -12.55
CA ALA A 132 -4.00 15.83 -11.14
C ALA A 132 -5.12 15.39 -10.20
N SER A 133 -6.36 15.54 -10.64
CA SER A 133 -7.53 15.02 -9.94
C SER A 133 -7.55 13.50 -9.85
N ASP A 134 -7.08 12.79 -10.87
CA ASP A 134 -6.99 11.33 -10.84
C ASP A 134 -5.95 10.86 -9.82
N TRP A 135 -4.81 11.55 -9.74
CA TRP A 135 -3.80 11.32 -8.71
C TRP A 135 -4.36 11.57 -7.31
N MET A 136 -5.04 12.70 -7.11
CA MET A 136 -5.69 13.01 -5.84
C MET A 136 -6.77 11.98 -5.49
N LYS A 137 -7.58 11.56 -6.45
CA LYS A 137 -8.62 10.54 -6.27
C LYS A 137 -8.04 9.21 -5.83
N ALA A 138 -6.90 8.81 -6.37
CA ALA A 138 -6.20 7.59 -6.00
C ALA A 138 -5.76 7.61 -4.53
N VAL A 139 -5.14 8.69 -4.06
CA VAL A 139 -4.69 8.81 -2.65
C VAL A 139 -5.85 9.05 -1.69
N ALA A 140 -6.91 9.75 -2.11
CA ALA A 140 -8.13 9.95 -1.34
C ALA A 140 -8.92 8.65 -1.11
N ALA A 141 -8.71 7.64 -1.97
CA ALA A 141 -9.34 6.33 -1.84
C ALA A 141 -8.85 5.51 -0.64
N HIS A 142 -7.80 5.95 0.07
CA HIS A 142 -7.04 5.15 1.04
C HIS A 142 -7.87 4.52 2.19
N HIS A 143 -9.10 4.99 2.43
CA HIS A 143 -10.06 4.41 3.39
C HIS A 143 -11.03 3.36 2.84
N GLY A 144 -10.87 2.96 1.59
CA GLY A 144 -11.48 1.76 1.04
C GLY A 144 -12.31 1.95 -0.23
N SER A 145 -12.66 3.17 -0.60
CA SER A 145 -13.44 3.43 -1.81
C SER A 145 -12.94 4.70 -2.48
N ALA A 146 -12.73 4.66 -3.80
CA ALA A 146 -12.45 5.85 -4.56
C ALA A 146 -13.65 6.80 -4.46
N PRO A 147 -13.44 8.09 -4.16
CA PRO A 147 -14.53 9.04 -4.04
C PRO A 147 -15.15 9.35 -5.40
N THR A 148 -16.44 9.67 -5.40
CA THR A 148 -17.12 10.34 -6.51
C THR A 148 -17.10 11.83 -6.26
N PHE A 149 -16.91 12.62 -7.32
CA PHE A 149 -16.93 14.07 -7.17
C PHE A 149 -18.34 14.53 -6.78
N GLU A 150 -18.40 15.27 -5.68
CA GLU A 150 -19.60 15.93 -5.20
C GLU A 150 -19.24 17.36 -4.81
N GLU A 151 -19.88 18.33 -5.49
CA GLU A 151 -19.67 19.74 -5.22
C GLU A 151 -19.92 20.04 -3.73
N GLN A 152 -18.98 20.73 -3.08
CA GLN A 152 -19.09 21.08 -1.68
C GLN A 152 -19.83 22.42 -1.58
N VAL A 153 -20.70 22.51 -0.59
CA VAL A 153 -21.43 23.75 -0.34
C VAL A 153 -20.56 24.64 0.53
N ASP A 154 -20.24 25.85 0.06
CA ASP A 154 -19.45 26.88 0.76
C ASP A 154 -20.16 27.53 1.98
N ASN A 155 -21.11 26.83 2.59
CA ASN A 155 -21.81 27.26 3.80
C ASN A 155 -21.76 26.18 4.90
N TYR A 156 -20.65 25.43 4.94
CA TYR A 156 -20.43 24.39 5.93
C TYR A 156 -19.94 24.93 7.29
N ALA A 157 -19.51 26.19 7.32
CA ALA A 157 -19.01 26.91 8.48
C ALA A 157 -19.07 28.44 8.27
N ASP A 158 -18.67 29.21 9.28
CA ASP A 158 -18.52 30.66 9.14
C ASP A 158 -17.44 31.03 8.13
N ILE A 159 -17.61 32.16 7.45
CA ILE A 159 -16.69 32.62 6.39
C ILE A 159 -15.23 32.67 6.85
N SER A 160 -14.99 33.11 8.10
CA SER A 160 -13.63 33.18 8.67
C SER A 160 -13.00 31.80 8.86
N VAL A 161 -13.80 30.77 9.17
CA VAL A 161 -13.37 29.38 9.31
C VAL A 161 -13.11 28.76 7.94
N ILE A 162 -14.01 28.98 6.98
CA ILE A 162 -13.85 28.52 5.60
C ILE A 162 -12.57 29.08 4.98
N GLU A 163 -12.34 30.38 5.12
CA GLU A 163 -11.13 31.04 4.62
C GLU A 163 -9.88 30.47 5.32
N HIS A 164 -9.95 30.22 6.63
CA HIS A 164 -8.83 29.64 7.36
C HIS A 164 -8.48 28.22 6.88
N ASP A 165 -9.49 27.35 6.72
CA ASP A 165 -9.36 26.00 6.18
C ASP A 165 -8.76 26.03 4.77
N PHE A 166 -9.25 26.94 3.91
CA PHE A 166 -8.74 27.14 2.56
C PHE A 166 -7.26 27.56 2.55
N GLN A 167 -6.89 28.56 3.35
CA GLN A 167 -5.51 29.00 3.45
C GLN A 167 -4.58 27.89 3.99
N ALA A 168 -5.04 27.08 4.95
CA ALA A 168 -4.28 25.92 5.43
C ALA A 168 -4.01 24.90 4.32
N ARG A 169 -5.01 24.60 3.49
CA ARG A 169 -4.87 23.72 2.32
C ARG A 169 -3.88 24.28 1.29
N VAL A 170 -3.99 25.55 0.95
CA VAL A 170 -3.07 26.22 0.01
C VAL A 170 -1.63 26.18 0.53
N GLN A 171 -1.41 26.57 1.79
CA GLN A 171 -0.08 26.55 2.41
C GLN A 171 0.50 25.14 2.49
N TRP A 172 -0.34 24.13 2.75
CA TRP A 172 0.11 22.73 2.80
C TRP A 172 0.57 22.24 1.42
N VAL A 173 -0.19 22.53 0.37
CA VAL A 173 0.22 22.20 -1.01
C VAL A 173 1.54 22.88 -1.36
N GLN A 174 1.69 24.17 -1.05
CA GLN A 174 2.93 24.92 -1.29
C GLN A 174 4.13 24.34 -0.51
N ALA A 175 3.91 23.89 0.72
CA ALA A 175 4.93 23.24 1.53
C ALA A 175 5.41 21.93 0.89
N LEU A 176 4.49 21.08 0.41
CA LEU A 176 4.83 19.83 -0.29
C LEU A 176 5.49 20.09 -1.65
N GLN A 177 5.01 21.09 -2.41
CA GLN A 177 5.63 21.53 -3.66
C GLN A 177 7.09 21.95 -3.43
N THR A 178 7.36 22.69 -2.36
CA THR A 178 8.71 23.11 -2.00
C THR A 178 9.56 21.91 -1.57
N LEU A 179 9.01 21.02 -0.73
CA LEU A 179 9.74 19.87 -0.19
C LEU A 179 10.17 18.86 -1.27
N PHE A 180 9.33 18.65 -2.29
CA PHE A 180 9.59 17.70 -3.38
C PHE A 180 9.99 18.35 -4.70
N ASN A 181 10.37 19.64 -4.67
CA ASN A 181 10.86 20.38 -5.83
C ASN A 181 9.88 20.39 -7.03
N LEU A 182 8.60 20.61 -6.75
CA LEU A 182 7.50 20.71 -7.71
C LEU A 182 6.89 22.13 -7.70
N PRO A 183 7.64 23.18 -8.09
CA PRO A 183 7.07 24.53 -8.11
C PRO A 183 5.90 24.59 -9.12
N PRO A 184 4.89 25.47 -8.91
CA PRO A 184 3.74 25.60 -9.81
C PRO A 184 4.12 25.81 -11.29
N SER A 185 5.25 26.48 -11.56
CA SER A 185 5.79 26.68 -12.91
C SER A 185 6.23 25.39 -13.62
N ASN A 186 6.51 24.33 -12.87
CA ASN A 186 7.00 23.04 -13.37
C ASN A 186 5.91 21.97 -13.39
N ILE A 187 4.68 22.30 -13.01
CA ILE A 187 3.55 21.38 -13.11
C ILE A 187 3.04 21.44 -14.55
N PRO A 188 3.12 20.34 -15.32
CA PRO A 188 2.59 20.35 -16.68
C PRO A 188 1.07 20.55 -16.64
N PRO A 189 0.48 21.17 -17.69
CA PRO A 189 -0.97 21.37 -17.79
C PRO A 189 -1.78 20.08 -17.60
N SER A 190 -1.23 18.97 -18.09
CA SER A 190 -1.76 17.63 -17.89
C SER A 190 -0.64 16.71 -17.41
N LEU A 191 -0.84 16.08 -16.26
CA LEU A 191 -0.03 14.98 -15.79
C LEU A 191 -0.39 13.71 -16.57
N PRO A 192 0.55 12.77 -16.76
CA PRO A 192 0.17 11.40 -17.12
C PRO A 192 -0.72 10.77 -16.03
N PRO A 193 -1.52 9.75 -16.36
CA PRO A 193 -2.37 9.07 -15.39
C PRO A 193 -1.58 8.53 -14.19
N PRO A 194 -2.18 8.46 -12.99
CA PRO A 194 -1.51 7.87 -11.82
C PRO A 194 -1.22 6.38 -12.04
N PRO A 195 -0.19 5.83 -11.39
CA PRO A 195 0.04 4.40 -11.41
C PRO A 195 -1.20 3.65 -10.90
N PRO A 196 -1.62 2.54 -11.55
CA PRO A 196 -2.78 1.75 -11.11
C PRO A 196 -2.69 1.26 -9.65
N LEU A 197 -1.47 1.14 -9.12
CA LEU A 197 -1.15 0.68 -7.78
C LEU A 197 -1.31 1.75 -6.69
N LEU A 198 -1.41 3.03 -7.06
CA LEU A 198 -1.22 4.14 -6.13
C LEU A 198 -2.18 4.11 -4.94
N ALA A 199 -3.46 3.80 -5.15
CA ALA A 199 -4.44 3.72 -4.07
C ALA A 199 -4.11 2.60 -3.05
N GLY A 200 -3.72 1.43 -3.55
CA GLY A 200 -3.29 0.31 -2.70
C GLY A 200 -2.01 0.60 -1.94
N PHE A 201 -1.02 1.15 -2.64
CA PHE A 201 0.23 1.57 -2.05
C PHE A 201 0.01 2.63 -0.95
N CYS A 202 -0.73 3.71 -1.26
CA CYS A 202 -1.06 4.79 -0.34
C CYS A 202 -1.76 4.28 0.94
N SER A 203 -2.72 3.37 0.82
CA SER A 203 -3.37 2.75 1.99
C SER A 203 -2.40 2.00 2.88
N VAL A 204 -1.46 1.26 2.29
CA VAL A 204 -0.52 0.45 3.07
C VAL A 204 0.47 1.35 3.80
N VAL A 205 1.00 2.37 3.13
CA VAL A 205 1.94 3.30 3.77
C VAL A 205 1.25 4.16 4.84
N ASP A 206 -0.04 4.52 4.69
CA ASP A 206 -0.81 5.18 5.75
C ASP A 206 -0.98 4.28 6.97
N TRP A 207 -1.25 2.98 6.77
CA TRP A 207 -1.35 2.04 7.89
C TRP A 207 -0.05 1.94 8.67
N ILE A 208 1.10 1.97 7.99
CA ILE A 208 2.42 1.89 8.62
C ILE A 208 2.77 3.22 9.30
N GLY A 209 2.61 4.35 8.60
CA GLY A 209 2.86 5.69 9.13
C GLY A 209 1.90 6.11 10.26
N SER A 210 0.85 5.32 10.50
CA SER A 210 -0.06 5.49 11.64
C SER A 210 0.38 4.73 12.91
N HIS A 211 1.46 3.95 12.87
CA HIS A 211 1.91 3.16 14.02
C HIS A 211 2.82 3.97 14.96
N THR A 212 2.32 4.22 16.17
CA THR A 212 2.95 5.06 17.20
C THR A 212 4.29 4.54 17.71
N ASP A 213 4.53 3.24 17.62
CA ASP A 213 5.80 2.62 18.07
C ASP A 213 6.99 3.08 17.21
N TYR A 214 6.74 3.41 15.93
CA TYR A 214 7.75 3.91 14.99
C TYR A 214 7.63 5.40 14.74
N PHE A 215 6.39 5.92 14.77
CA PHE A 215 6.04 7.31 14.51
C PHE A 215 5.34 7.90 15.75
N PRO A 216 6.11 8.25 16.80
CA PRO A 216 5.55 8.84 18.02
C PRO A 216 4.89 10.18 17.70
N TYR A 217 3.87 10.52 18.48
CA TYR A 217 3.12 11.75 18.29
C TYR A 217 3.97 12.98 18.59
N GLU A 218 4.15 13.80 17.57
CA GLU A 218 4.65 15.16 17.68
C GLU A 218 3.50 16.19 17.69
N SER A 219 3.44 16.98 18.76
CA SER A 219 2.38 17.95 19.06
C SER A 219 2.81 19.40 18.81
N GLU A 220 4.12 19.67 18.71
CA GLU A 220 4.67 21.01 18.64
C GLU A 220 5.26 21.32 17.24
N PRO A 221 4.99 22.52 16.68
CA PRO A 221 5.48 22.90 15.35
C PRO A 221 6.92 23.44 15.39
N ASP A 222 7.81 22.80 16.16
CA ASP A 222 9.18 23.25 16.40
C ASP A 222 10.20 22.66 15.42
N ILE A 223 9.87 21.56 14.74
CA ILE A 223 10.73 20.91 13.75
C ILE A 223 10.37 21.37 12.34
N PRO A 224 11.32 21.95 11.57
CA PRO A 224 11.11 22.25 10.16
C PRO A 224 10.71 21.01 9.36
N LEU A 225 9.75 21.12 8.45
CA LEU A 225 9.24 19.97 7.66
C LEU A 225 10.34 19.17 6.95
N SER A 226 11.35 19.86 6.40
CA SER A 226 12.48 19.23 5.71
C SER A 226 13.40 18.43 6.63
N ASP A 227 13.49 18.82 7.90
CA ASP A 227 14.25 18.09 8.92
C ASP A 227 13.41 16.98 9.54
N TYR A 228 12.13 17.24 9.79
CA TYR A 228 11.17 16.24 10.26
C TYR A 228 11.01 15.07 9.29
N PHE A 229 11.10 15.32 7.97
CA PHE A 229 11.03 14.29 6.96
C PHE A 229 12.26 13.36 6.94
N LYS A 230 13.42 13.79 7.44
CA LYS A 230 14.64 12.98 7.46
C LYS A 230 14.59 11.96 8.60
N ASP A 231 14.96 10.72 8.30
CA ASP A 231 15.24 9.64 9.28
C ASP A 231 14.09 9.34 10.27
N ARG A 232 13.00 8.73 9.76
CA ARG A 232 11.78 8.47 10.53
C ARG A 232 11.51 7.02 10.86
N HIS A 233 12.57 6.24 11.08
CA HIS A 233 12.47 4.80 11.34
C HIS A 233 11.65 4.02 10.28
N ALA A 234 11.37 4.61 9.11
CA ALA A 234 10.52 4.03 8.07
C ALA A 234 11.03 2.66 7.61
N LYS A 235 12.36 2.51 7.53
CA LYS A 235 13.02 1.24 7.23
C LYS A 235 12.73 0.19 8.31
N GLN A 236 12.85 0.56 9.58
CA GLN A 236 12.58 -0.35 10.71
C GLN A 236 11.10 -0.76 10.71
N ALA A 237 10.18 0.19 10.48
CA ALA A 237 8.76 -0.09 10.36
C ALA A 237 8.47 -1.06 9.21
N LEU A 238 8.98 -0.81 8.00
CA LEU A 238 8.79 -1.70 6.84
C LEU A 238 9.34 -3.12 7.10
N GLN A 239 10.47 -3.23 7.80
CA GLN A 239 11.02 -4.53 8.22
C GLN A 239 10.13 -5.23 9.24
N ALA A 240 9.59 -4.47 10.21
CA ALA A 240 8.69 -4.97 11.24
C ALA A 240 7.30 -5.35 10.75
N PHE A 241 6.81 -4.73 9.68
CA PHE A 241 5.59 -5.19 9.00
C PHE A 241 5.85 -6.28 7.98
N GLY A 242 7.12 -6.69 7.80
CA GLY A 242 7.52 -7.71 6.85
C GLY A 242 7.20 -7.33 5.41
N LEU A 243 7.28 -6.04 5.07
CA LEU A 243 6.99 -5.52 3.74
C LEU A 243 8.27 -5.19 2.96
N TYR A 244 9.42 -5.16 3.64
CA TYR A 244 10.71 -4.95 3.02
C TYR A 244 11.66 -6.12 3.30
N ARG A 245 11.87 -6.99 2.29
CA ARG A 245 12.82 -8.11 2.33
C ARG A 245 13.28 -8.46 0.92
N GLN A 246 14.59 -8.59 0.71
CA GLN A 246 15.15 -9.01 -0.58
C GLN A 246 14.99 -10.51 -0.78
N ALA A 247 14.60 -10.92 -1.99
CA ALA A 247 14.59 -12.31 -2.39
C ALA A 247 16.02 -12.89 -2.42
N MET A 248 16.12 -14.21 -2.44
CA MET A 248 17.41 -14.86 -2.66
C MET A 248 17.95 -14.49 -4.05
N PRO A 249 19.27 -14.23 -4.20
CA PRO A 249 19.85 -13.72 -5.44
C PRO A 249 19.93 -14.75 -6.57
N GLN A 250 19.55 -16.01 -6.30
CA GLN A 250 19.55 -17.10 -7.26
C GLN A 250 18.28 -17.92 -7.12
N GLY A 251 17.73 -18.34 -8.26
CA GLY A 251 16.57 -19.21 -8.35
C GLY A 251 16.85 -20.46 -9.19
N GLY A 252 15.80 -21.21 -9.47
CA GLY A 252 15.81 -22.37 -10.35
C GLY A 252 15.66 -23.71 -9.62
N MET A 253 15.64 -24.78 -10.41
CA MET A 253 15.36 -26.13 -9.89
C MET A 253 16.43 -26.65 -8.95
N SER A 254 17.71 -26.43 -9.27
CA SER A 254 18.84 -26.88 -8.45
C SER A 254 18.87 -26.17 -7.09
N ILE A 255 18.45 -24.90 -7.04
CA ILE A 255 18.36 -24.12 -5.80
C ILE A 255 17.18 -24.60 -4.96
N LEU A 256 15.97 -24.66 -5.54
CA LEU A 256 14.77 -25.00 -4.80
C LEU A 256 14.67 -26.49 -4.44
N TYR A 257 15.25 -27.37 -5.25
CA TYR A 257 15.12 -28.82 -5.14
C TYR A 257 16.46 -29.54 -5.43
N PRO A 258 17.50 -29.31 -4.61
CA PRO A 258 18.86 -29.82 -4.87
C PRO A 258 18.92 -31.35 -4.95
N ASP A 259 18.04 -32.04 -4.22
CA ASP A 259 18.02 -33.51 -4.15
C ASP A 259 17.13 -34.16 -5.21
N LYS A 260 16.57 -33.38 -6.16
CA LYS A 260 15.66 -33.90 -7.20
C LYS A 260 16.28 -33.77 -8.59
N THR A 261 16.18 -34.84 -9.37
CA THR A 261 16.45 -34.78 -10.80
C THR A 261 15.29 -34.09 -11.54
N PRO A 262 15.52 -32.99 -12.28
CA PRO A 262 14.47 -32.27 -12.99
C PRO A 262 13.80 -33.13 -14.07
N ARG A 263 12.46 -33.11 -14.09
CA ARG A 263 11.62 -33.70 -15.15
C ARG A 263 11.66 -32.85 -16.42
N LEU A 264 11.15 -33.37 -17.54
CA LEU A 264 11.20 -32.70 -18.86
C LEU A 264 10.73 -31.24 -18.81
N VAL A 265 9.53 -30.97 -18.26
CA VAL A 265 9.01 -29.59 -18.15
C VAL A 265 9.87 -28.69 -17.26
N GLN A 266 10.53 -29.28 -16.24
CA GLN A 266 11.42 -28.59 -15.32
C GLN A 266 12.83 -28.33 -15.91
N GLN A 267 13.18 -28.97 -17.03
CA GLN A 267 14.45 -28.68 -17.74
C GLN A 267 14.31 -27.50 -18.71
N LEU A 268 13.08 -27.06 -18.99
CA LEU A 268 12.82 -25.95 -19.90
C LEU A 268 12.88 -24.60 -19.21
N ILE A 269 12.85 -24.57 -17.88
CA ILE A 269 12.65 -23.35 -17.11
C ILE A 269 13.82 -22.37 -17.27
N ASP A 270 15.05 -22.90 -17.29
CA ASP A 270 16.27 -22.09 -17.48
C ASP A 270 16.39 -21.54 -18.92
N LYS A 271 15.51 -21.95 -19.83
CA LYS A 271 15.42 -21.44 -21.20
C LYS A 271 14.32 -20.37 -21.37
N LEU A 272 13.49 -20.17 -20.35
CA LEU A 272 12.44 -19.14 -20.38
C LEU A 272 13.07 -17.76 -20.23
N PRO A 273 12.53 -16.73 -20.89
CA PRO A 273 13.04 -15.36 -20.74
C PRO A 273 12.80 -14.86 -19.32
N ILE A 274 13.78 -14.17 -18.73
CA ILE A 274 13.63 -13.55 -17.40
C ILE A 274 13.14 -12.12 -17.61
N GLU A 275 11.84 -11.98 -17.85
CA GLU A 275 11.16 -10.71 -18.09
C GLU A 275 9.73 -10.75 -17.55
N SER A 276 9.15 -9.58 -17.25
CA SER A 276 7.74 -9.48 -16.86
C SER A 276 6.84 -9.87 -18.03
N GLY A 277 5.85 -10.73 -17.77
CA GLY A 277 4.94 -11.21 -18.79
C GLY A 277 4.16 -12.46 -18.39
N LEU A 278 3.31 -12.93 -19.31
CA LEU A 278 2.47 -14.11 -19.10
C LEU A 278 3.16 -15.36 -19.63
N THR A 279 3.36 -16.35 -18.75
CA THR A 279 3.88 -17.68 -19.12
C THR A 279 2.80 -18.74 -18.96
N LEU A 280 2.54 -19.51 -20.01
CA LEU A 280 1.61 -20.64 -19.98
C LEU A 280 2.40 -21.96 -20.00
N ILE A 281 2.15 -22.82 -19.00
CA ILE A 281 2.79 -24.14 -18.89
C ILE A 281 1.74 -25.23 -19.07
N GLU A 282 1.74 -25.87 -20.24
CA GLU A 282 0.87 -27.01 -20.54
C GLU A 282 1.65 -28.32 -20.47
N ALA A 283 1.30 -29.18 -19.52
CA ALA A 283 1.88 -30.51 -19.40
C ALA A 283 0.91 -31.48 -18.68
N PRO A 284 1.03 -32.79 -18.91
CA PRO A 284 0.21 -33.80 -18.24
C PRO A 284 0.23 -33.68 -16.71
N THR A 285 -0.81 -34.20 -16.05
CA THR A 285 -0.83 -34.31 -14.59
C THR A 285 0.35 -35.16 -14.12
N GLY A 286 0.95 -34.77 -12.99
CA GLY A 286 2.16 -35.42 -12.51
C GLY A 286 3.45 -35.11 -13.30
N ALA A 287 3.43 -34.27 -14.34
CA ALA A 287 4.68 -33.87 -15.04
C ALA A 287 5.61 -32.98 -14.18
N GLY A 288 5.13 -32.44 -13.06
CA GLY A 288 5.90 -31.56 -12.18
C GLY A 288 5.77 -30.07 -12.48
N LYS A 289 4.59 -29.63 -12.99
CA LYS A 289 4.28 -28.24 -13.33
C LYS A 289 4.45 -27.29 -12.13
N THR A 290 4.01 -27.71 -10.94
CA THR A 290 4.10 -26.88 -9.72
C THR A 290 5.56 -26.52 -9.39
N GLU A 291 6.46 -27.52 -9.35
CA GLU A 291 7.89 -27.27 -9.12
C GLU A 291 8.50 -26.41 -10.23
N ALA A 292 8.13 -26.63 -11.49
CA ALA A 292 8.60 -25.80 -12.60
C ALA A 292 8.17 -24.34 -12.44
N ALA A 293 6.90 -24.09 -12.07
CA ALA A 293 6.38 -22.75 -11.84
C ALA A 293 7.07 -22.05 -10.65
N LEU A 294 7.30 -22.75 -9.54
CA LEU A 294 8.01 -22.19 -8.39
C LEU A 294 9.48 -21.89 -8.71
N ALA A 295 10.17 -22.79 -9.43
CA ALA A 295 11.53 -22.56 -9.86
C ALA A 295 11.63 -21.39 -10.84
N TYR A 296 10.69 -21.25 -11.77
CA TYR A 296 10.65 -20.08 -12.65
C TYR A 296 10.40 -18.79 -11.87
N ALA A 297 9.42 -18.81 -10.96
CA ALA A 297 9.12 -17.65 -10.12
C ALA A 297 10.33 -17.22 -9.28
N SER A 298 11.15 -18.17 -8.81
CA SER A 298 12.39 -17.82 -8.11
C SER A 298 13.42 -17.12 -8.99
N HIS A 299 13.47 -17.40 -10.30
CA HIS A 299 14.30 -16.62 -11.23
C HIS A 299 13.78 -15.19 -11.37
N LEU A 300 12.46 -15.01 -11.47
CA LEU A 300 11.83 -13.68 -11.56
C LEU A 300 12.05 -12.85 -10.27
N LEU A 301 11.92 -13.48 -9.10
CA LEU A 301 12.22 -12.86 -7.81
C LEU A 301 13.71 -12.48 -7.69
N ALA A 302 14.62 -13.39 -8.07
CA ALA A 302 16.06 -13.13 -8.03
C ALA A 302 16.48 -12.00 -8.99
N ALA A 303 15.75 -11.81 -10.08
CA ALA A 303 15.94 -10.72 -11.04
C ALA A 303 15.25 -9.41 -10.62
N GLU A 304 14.65 -9.34 -9.43
CA GLU A 304 13.95 -8.16 -8.91
C GLU A 304 12.82 -7.69 -9.86
N LEU A 305 12.12 -8.64 -10.50
CA LEU A 305 10.95 -8.35 -11.34
C LEU A 305 9.63 -8.40 -10.55
N ALA A 306 9.65 -8.93 -9.33
CA ALA A 306 8.53 -8.94 -8.39
C ALA A 306 9.05 -9.05 -6.94
N ASP A 307 8.22 -8.63 -5.99
CA ASP A 307 8.59 -8.57 -4.55
C ASP A 307 8.11 -9.78 -3.76
N SER A 308 7.12 -10.47 -4.29
CA SER A 308 6.42 -11.54 -3.59
C SER A 308 5.91 -12.60 -4.56
N LEU A 309 5.44 -13.70 -4.01
CA LEU A 309 4.90 -14.83 -4.74
C LEU A 309 3.50 -15.14 -4.23
N ILE A 310 2.54 -15.24 -5.14
CA ILE A 310 1.17 -15.67 -4.82
C ILE A 310 0.85 -16.92 -5.62
N PHE A 311 0.50 -17.98 -4.91
CA PHE A 311 0.06 -19.24 -5.48
C PHE A 311 -1.45 -19.38 -5.29
N ALA A 312 -2.20 -19.35 -6.39
CA ALA A 312 -3.66 -19.41 -6.43
C ALA A 312 -4.13 -20.78 -6.94
N LEU A 313 -4.99 -21.44 -6.17
CA LEU A 313 -5.47 -22.80 -6.47
C LEU A 313 -7.00 -22.89 -6.55
N PRO A 314 -7.55 -23.91 -7.23
CA PRO A 314 -9.00 -24.04 -7.38
C PRO A 314 -9.75 -24.31 -6.08
N THR A 315 -9.12 -25.00 -5.11
CA THR A 315 -9.82 -25.47 -3.90
C THR A 315 -9.03 -25.24 -2.62
N GLN A 316 -9.72 -25.24 -1.48
CA GLN A 316 -9.07 -25.12 -0.17
C GLN A 316 -8.16 -26.31 0.14
N ALA A 317 -8.52 -27.51 -0.32
CA ALA A 317 -7.73 -28.72 -0.09
C ALA A 317 -6.39 -28.65 -0.83
N THR A 318 -6.42 -28.23 -2.10
CA THR A 318 -5.20 -28.01 -2.89
C THR A 318 -4.37 -26.88 -2.30
N ALA A 319 -4.99 -25.77 -1.86
CA ALA A 319 -4.28 -24.69 -1.18
C ALA A 319 -3.60 -25.12 0.12
N ASN A 320 -4.24 -25.95 0.94
CA ASN A 320 -3.61 -26.51 2.16
C ASN A 320 -2.39 -27.38 1.82
N ALA A 321 -2.50 -28.25 0.81
CA ALA A 321 -1.39 -29.09 0.37
C ALA A 321 -0.24 -28.24 -0.20
N MET A 322 -0.58 -27.18 -0.93
CA MET A 322 0.41 -26.27 -1.51
C MET A 322 1.10 -25.42 -0.44
N PHE A 323 0.40 -25.04 0.62
CA PHE A 323 0.98 -24.34 1.76
C PHE A 323 2.14 -25.11 2.40
N ALA A 324 1.96 -26.41 2.66
CA ALA A 324 3.03 -27.25 3.20
C ALA A 324 4.24 -27.36 2.25
N ARG A 325 3.98 -27.43 0.93
CA ARG A 325 5.04 -27.46 -0.09
C ARG A 325 5.80 -26.14 -0.16
N LEU A 326 5.10 -25.01 -0.11
CA LEU A 326 5.71 -23.68 -0.16
C LEU A 326 6.51 -23.41 1.13
N GLN A 327 6.02 -23.86 2.28
CA GLN A 327 6.74 -23.78 3.56
C GLN A 327 8.10 -24.49 3.51
N ALA A 328 8.18 -25.63 2.82
CA ALA A 328 9.43 -26.38 2.68
C ALA A 328 10.48 -25.69 1.79
N VAL A 329 10.06 -24.84 0.85
CA VAL A 329 10.97 -24.11 -0.06
C VAL A 329 11.16 -22.64 0.32
N ALA A 330 10.34 -22.10 1.21
CA ALA A 330 10.41 -20.72 1.68
C ALA A 330 11.84 -20.27 2.08
N PRO A 331 12.66 -21.08 2.78
CA PRO A 331 14.05 -20.70 3.09
C PRO A 331 15.00 -20.56 1.91
N ARG A 332 14.60 -21.10 0.75
CA ARG A 332 15.36 -21.02 -0.51
C ARG A 332 14.86 -19.88 -1.42
N LEU A 333 13.72 -19.27 -1.08
CA LEU A 333 13.14 -18.13 -1.79
C LEU A 333 13.48 -16.80 -1.09
N PHE A 334 13.46 -16.80 0.24
CA PHE A 334 13.71 -15.63 1.06
C PHE A 334 14.63 -15.98 2.24
N PRO A 335 15.56 -15.08 2.64
CA PRO A 335 16.45 -15.28 3.78
C PRO A 335 15.73 -15.69 5.08
N GLU A 336 16.44 -16.35 6.01
CA GLU A 336 15.89 -16.61 7.35
C GLU A 336 15.45 -15.32 8.06
N GLY A 337 14.35 -15.40 8.81
CA GLY A 337 13.74 -14.23 9.46
C GLY A 337 13.05 -13.25 8.51
N SER A 338 12.91 -13.59 7.22
CA SER A 338 12.17 -12.80 6.22
C SER A 338 10.98 -13.54 5.60
N GLN A 339 10.79 -14.80 5.99
CA GLN A 339 9.81 -15.71 5.41
C GLN A 339 8.42 -15.46 6.02
N ASN A 340 7.65 -14.54 5.42
CA ASN A 340 6.23 -14.41 5.77
C ASN A 340 5.40 -15.22 4.78
N LEU A 341 5.06 -16.44 5.19
CA LEU A 341 4.16 -17.32 4.46
C LEU A 341 2.74 -17.19 4.98
N VAL A 342 1.82 -16.87 4.08
CA VAL A 342 0.42 -16.58 4.39
C VAL A 342 -0.51 -17.56 3.69
N LEU A 343 -1.53 -18.04 4.40
CA LEU A 343 -2.60 -18.87 3.86
C LEU A 343 -3.93 -18.11 3.83
N ALA A 344 -4.55 -18.00 2.64
CA ALA A 344 -5.77 -17.23 2.44
C ALA A 344 -6.88 -18.07 1.78
N HIS A 345 -7.82 -18.56 2.60
CA HIS A 345 -9.10 -19.11 2.16
C HIS A 345 -10.13 -19.08 3.32
N GLY A 346 -11.40 -19.36 3.03
CA GLY A 346 -12.51 -19.22 3.98
C GLY A 346 -12.37 -20.01 5.30
N LYS A 347 -11.52 -21.05 5.34
CA LYS A 347 -11.26 -21.89 6.52
C LYS A 347 -9.80 -21.87 6.97
N ALA A 348 -8.97 -20.95 6.48
CA ALA A 348 -7.53 -20.90 6.77
C ALA A 348 -7.23 -20.85 8.28
N ARG A 349 -8.10 -20.19 9.07
CA ARG A 349 -7.98 -20.13 10.54
C ARG A 349 -7.99 -21.49 11.26
N PHE A 350 -8.43 -22.56 10.60
CA PHE A 350 -8.50 -23.91 11.15
C PHE A 350 -7.37 -24.82 10.65
N ASN A 351 -6.49 -24.33 9.79
CA ASN A 351 -5.32 -25.08 9.35
C ASN A 351 -4.29 -25.13 10.50
N GLN A 352 -3.94 -26.34 10.94
CA GLN A 352 -3.04 -26.53 12.10
C GLN A 352 -1.62 -26.04 11.83
N ASP A 353 -1.09 -26.23 10.62
CA ASP A 353 0.26 -25.80 10.27
C ASP A 353 0.34 -24.27 10.20
N PHE A 354 -0.70 -23.62 9.69
CA PHE A 354 -0.81 -22.17 9.72
C PHE A 354 -0.99 -21.61 11.14
N GLN A 355 -1.75 -22.30 12.01
CA GLN A 355 -1.83 -21.94 13.43
C GLN A 355 -0.49 -22.10 14.13
N LYS A 356 0.25 -23.20 13.87
CA LYS A 356 1.60 -23.41 14.40
C LYS A 356 2.56 -22.33 13.93
N LEU A 357 2.50 -21.93 12.66
CA LEU A 357 3.33 -20.85 12.13
C LEU A 357 3.02 -19.52 12.85
N LYS A 358 1.75 -19.21 13.10
CA LYS A 358 1.34 -18.04 13.90
C LYS A 358 1.79 -18.12 15.37
N GLN A 359 1.67 -19.29 15.99
CA GLN A 359 2.07 -19.52 17.37
C GLN A 359 3.59 -19.50 17.54
N ALA A 360 4.34 -20.05 16.58
CA ALA A 360 5.80 -19.97 16.55
C ALA A 360 6.24 -18.50 16.45
N ALA A 361 5.57 -17.69 15.63
CA ALA A 361 5.80 -16.24 15.62
C ALA A 361 5.50 -15.60 16.99
N GLN A 362 4.48 -16.07 17.73
CA GLN A 362 4.09 -15.56 19.06
C GLN A 362 4.99 -15.99 20.22
N ASN A 363 5.58 -17.19 20.15
CA ASN A 363 6.30 -17.81 21.26
C ASN A 363 7.82 -17.60 21.21
N THR A 364 8.34 -16.97 20.16
CA THR A 364 9.78 -16.69 20.01
C THR A 364 10.04 -15.29 20.58
N THR A 365 10.35 -15.24 21.88
CA THR A 365 10.60 -14.00 22.64
C THR A 365 12.04 -13.95 23.15
N ALA A 366 13.00 -13.53 22.32
CA ALA A 366 14.24 -12.89 22.76
C ALA A 366 14.96 -12.10 21.63
N GLN A 367 14.96 -10.77 21.72
CA GLN A 367 15.72 -9.76 20.93
C GLN A 367 15.01 -9.12 19.70
N ASN A 368 15.33 -7.84 19.47
CA ASN A 368 14.67 -6.85 18.59
C ASN A 368 14.34 -7.27 17.13
N GLN A 369 14.98 -8.30 16.56
CA GLN A 369 14.62 -8.78 15.21
C GLN A 369 13.38 -9.69 15.21
N GLU A 370 13.03 -10.25 16.36
CA GLU A 370 11.96 -11.25 16.53
C GLU A 370 10.60 -10.58 16.81
N GLU A 371 10.58 -9.44 17.51
CA GLU A 371 9.37 -8.62 17.70
C GLU A 371 8.80 -8.12 16.37
N ALA A 372 9.68 -7.78 15.41
CA ALA A 372 9.34 -7.45 14.03
C ALA A 372 8.60 -8.61 13.33
N LEU A 373 9.04 -9.86 13.49
CA LEU A 373 8.36 -11.02 12.89
C LEU A 373 6.98 -11.27 13.50
N LEU A 374 6.87 -11.11 14.82
CA LEU A 374 5.59 -11.21 15.52
C LEU A 374 4.60 -10.13 15.09
N GLN A 375 5.03 -8.87 15.06
CA GLN A 375 4.22 -7.72 14.62
C GLN A 375 3.75 -7.90 13.17
N CYS A 376 4.66 -8.31 12.27
CA CYS A 376 4.35 -8.65 10.89
C CYS A 376 3.26 -9.72 10.79
N SER A 377 3.48 -10.87 11.43
CA SER A 377 2.58 -12.02 11.33
C SER A 377 1.18 -11.68 11.85
N GLN A 378 1.08 -10.93 12.94
CA GLN A 378 -0.18 -10.45 13.49
C GLN A 378 -0.84 -9.43 12.54
N TRP A 379 -0.10 -8.44 12.07
CA TRP A 379 -0.64 -7.38 11.23
C TRP A 379 -1.20 -7.92 9.90
N LEU A 380 -0.45 -8.81 9.22
CA LEU A 380 -0.88 -9.48 8.00
C LEU A 380 -2.09 -10.41 8.26
N ALA A 381 -2.06 -11.19 9.35
CA ALA A 381 -3.11 -12.14 9.69
C ALA A 381 -4.41 -11.50 10.18
N ASN A 382 -4.34 -10.30 10.75
CA ASN A 382 -5.49 -9.58 11.32
C ASN A 382 -6.48 -9.11 10.25
N SER A 383 -6.12 -9.15 8.96
CA SER A 383 -7.03 -8.75 7.90
C SER A 383 -6.86 -9.56 6.63
N ARG A 384 -7.95 -10.12 6.11
CA ARG A 384 -7.94 -10.88 4.84
C ARG A 384 -7.45 -10.06 3.64
N LYS A 385 -7.51 -8.72 3.72
CA LYS A 385 -6.99 -7.80 2.69
C LYS A 385 -5.46 -7.60 2.76
N ARG A 386 -4.86 -7.78 3.94
CA ARG A 386 -3.41 -7.61 4.17
C ARG A 386 -2.62 -8.86 3.82
N LEU A 387 -3.29 -10.01 3.72
CA LEU A 387 -2.65 -11.32 3.45
C LEU A 387 -1.80 -11.32 2.17
N PHE A 388 -2.14 -10.49 1.19
CA PHE A 388 -1.41 -10.39 -0.08
C PHE A 388 -0.20 -9.45 -0.05
N LEU A 389 0.07 -8.81 1.09
CA LEU A 389 1.19 -7.88 1.22
C LEU A 389 2.50 -8.57 1.63
N GLY A 390 2.42 -9.79 2.18
CA GLY A 390 3.58 -10.59 2.57
C GLY A 390 4.37 -11.15 1.38
N GLN A 391 5.56 -11.72 1.66
CA GLN A 391 6.47 -12.28 0.65
C GLN A 391 5.89 -13.48 -0.08
N MET A 392 5.15 -14.35 0.62
CA MET A 392 4.61 -15.58 0.05
C MET A 392 3.17 -15.79 0.47
N GLY A 393 2.27 -15.92 -0.50
CA GLY A 393 0.86 -16.20 -0.29
C GLY A 393 0.42 -17.48 -0.98
N VAL A 394 -0.34 -18.32 -0.28
CA VAL A 394 -1.09 -19.43 -0.87
C VAL A 394 -2.57 -19.18 -0.65
N CYS A 395 -3.37 -19.26 -1.72
CA CYS A 395 -4.78 -18.89 -1.64
C CYS A 395 -5.66 -19.69 -2.59
N THR A 396 -6.98 -19.60 -2.41
CA THR A 396 -7.90 -19.98 -3.49
C THR A 396 -7.95 -18.88 -4.53
N ILE A 397 -8.19 -19.25 -5.79
CA ILE A 397 -8.33 -18.32 -6.92
C ILE A 397 -9.37 -17.22 -6.62
N ASP A 398 -10.44 -17.52 -5.88
CA ASP A 398 -11.43 -16.51 -5.47
C ASP A 398 -10.78 -15.30 -4.80
N GLN A 399 -9.77 -15.52 -3.94
CA GLN A 399 -9.12 -14.42 -3.22
C GLN A 399 -8.39 -13.46 -4.16
N VAL A 400 -7.87 -13.97 -5.28
CA VAL A 400 -7.27 -13.17 -6.35
C VAL A 400 -8.36 -12.48 -7.17
N LEU A 401 -9.44 -13.18 -7.53
CA LEU A 401 -10.55 -12.60 -8.29
C LEU A 401 -11.26 -11.45 -7.53
N LEU A 402 -11.26 -11.48 -6.20
CA LEU A 402 -11.76 -10.37 -5.37
C LEU A 402 -10.99 -9.05 -5.58
N SER A 403 -9.79 -9.06 -6.17
CA SER A 403 -8.99 -7.85 -6.42
C SER A 403 -9.58 -6.94 -7.50
N VAL A 404 -10.38 -7.50 -8.42
CA VAL A 404 -11.00 -6.77 -9.54
C VAL A 404 -12.49 -6.52 -9.35
N LEU A 405 -13.05 -6.93 -8.21
CA LEU A 405 -14.46 -6.70 -7.87
C LEU A 405 -14.63 -5.33 -7.17
N PRO A 406 -15.79 -4.66 -7.36
CA PRO A 406 -16.07 -3.35 -6.79
C PRO A 406 -16.37 -3.43 -5.28
N MET A 407 -15.37 -3.79 -4.49
CA MET A 407 -15.44 -3.94 -3.04
C MET A 407 -14.55 -2.94 -2.32
N ARG A 408 -14.86 -2.69 -1.05
CA ARG A 408 -14.02 -1.83 -0.20
C ARG A 408 -12.60 -2.40 -0.08
N HIS A 409 -11.59 -1.58 -0.33
CA HIS A 409 -10.16 -1.90 -0.31
C HIS A 409 -9.73 -2.96 -1.34
N HIS A 410 -10.47 -3.15 -2.44
CA HIS A 410 -10.05 -4.06 -3.51
C HIS A 410 -8.65 -3.69 -4.05
N PHE A 411 -8.35 -2.40 -4.15
CA PHE A 411 -7.04 -1.88 -4.57
C PHE A 411 -5.86 -2.31 -3.67
N VAL A 412 -6.07 -2.61 -2.38
CA VAL A 412 -5.00 -3.16 -1.51
C VAL A 412 -4.68 -4.59 -1.91
N ARG A 413 -5.71 -5.36 -2.27
CA ARG A 413 -5.53 -6.72 -2.79
C ARG A 413 -4.90 -6.68 -4.17
N ALA A 414 -5.36 -5.79 -5.03
CA ALA A 414 -4.79 -5.57 -6.36
C ALA A 414 -3.30 -5.24 -6.23
N PHE A 415 -2.93 -4.29 -5.36
CA PHE A 415 -1.53 -3.97 -5.08
C PHE A 415 -0.69 -5.19 -4.66
N GLY A 416 -1.18 -5.98 -3.70
CA GLY A 416 -0.48 -7.21 -3.29
C GLY A 416 -0.35 -8.25 -4.40
N VAL A 417 -1.37 -8.40 -5.25
CA VAL A 417 -1.34 -9.28 -6.42
C VAL A 417 -0.35 -8.79 -7.47
N GLN A 418 -0.40 -7.49 -7.77
CA GLN A 418 0.33 -6.85 -8.86
C GLN A 418 1.84 -6.70 -8.61
N LYS A 419 2.25 -6.62 -7.34
CA LYS A 419 3.67 -6.67 -6.96
C LYS A 419 4.25 -8.10 -6.87
N SER A 420 3.43 -9.12 -7.15
CA SER A 420 3.80 -10.52 -6.97
C SER A 420 3.90 -11.29 -8.28
N VAL A 421 4.77 -12.29 -8.30
CA VAL A 421 4.65 -13.40 -9.26
C VAL A 421 3.37 -14.18 -8.94
N LEU A 422 2.35 -14.01 -9.78
CA LEU A 422 1.07 -14.69 -9.65
C LEU A 422 1.09 -16.03 -10.38
N ILE A 423 1.11 -17.13 -9.63
CA ILE A 423 1.01 -18.49 -10.15
C ILE A 423 -0.43 -18.97 -9.98
N ILE A 424 -1.08 -19.35 -11.08
CA ILE A 424 -2.43 -19.89 -11.09
C ILE A 424 -2.36 -21.35 -11.53
N ASP A 425 -2.80 -22.25 -10.66
CA ASP A 425 -2.77 -23.68 -10.95
C ASP A 425 -4.13 -24.18 -11.46
N GLU A 426 -4.08 -25.25 -12.25
CA GLU A 426 -5.25 -25.99 -12.76
C GLU A 426 -6.33 -25.10 -13.38
N ILE A 427 -5.93 -24.12 -14.21
CA ILE A 427 -6.82 -23.12 -14.85
C ILE A 427 -7.99 -23.73 -15.62
N HIS A 428 -7.80 -24.95 -16.16
CA HIS A 428 -8.83 -25.69 -16.89
C HIS A 428 -10.05 -26.08 -16.05
N ALA A 429 -9.96 -26.00 -14.73
CA ALA A 429 -11.07 -26.29 -13.81
C ALA A 429 -12.04 -25.11 -13.64
N TYR A 430 -11.77 -23.95 -14.24
CA TYR A 430 -12.55 -22.73 -14.03
C TYR A 430 -13.72 -22.60 -15.03
N ASP A 431 -14.82 -21.99 -14.57
CA ASP A 431 -15.99 -21.71 -15.39
C ASP A 431 -15.87 -20.37 -16.17
N ALA A 432 -16.81 -20.11 -17.07
CA ALA A 432 -16.81 -18.90 -17.90
C ALA A 432 -16.86 -17.59 -17.08
N TYR A 433 -17.52 -17.60 -15.92
CA TYR A 433 -17.59 -16.43 -15.04
C TYR A 433 -16.21 -16.13 -14.43
N MET A 434 -15.55 -17.17 -13.91
CA MET A 434 -14.19 -17.08 -13.38
C MET A 434 -13.19 -16.65 -14.45
N TYR A 435 -13.31 -17.14 -15.69
CA TYR A 435 -12.50 -16.66 -16.81
C TYR A 435 -12.70 -15.16 -17.07
N GLY A 436 -13.93 -14.65 -17.03
CA GLY A 436 -14.20 -13.22 -17.19
C GLY A 436 -13.50 -12.36 -16.14
N LEU A 437 -13.52 -12.78 -14.87
CA LEU A 437 -12.80 -12.10 -13.79
C LEU A 437 -11.28 -12.28 -13.92
N LEU A 438 -10.81 -13.46 -14.29
CA LEU A 438 -9.39 -13.74 -14.48
C LEU A 438 -8.81 -12.87 -15.61
N SER A 439 -9.52 -12.70 -16.72
CA SER A 439 -9.10 -11.78 -17.78
C SER A 439 -8.92 -10.35 -17.28
N ARG A 440 -9.75 -9.88 -16.33
CA ARG A 440 -9.57 -8.58 -15.69
C ARG A 440 -8.36 -8.54 -14.77
N VAL A 441 -8.08 -9.61 -14.04
CA VAL A 441 -6.86 -9.73 -13.21
C VAL A 441 -5.61 -9.70 -14.09
N LEU A 442 -5.61 -10.44 -15.20
CA LEU A 442 -4.48 -10.47 -16.14
C LEU A 442 -4.28 -9.12 -16.84
N GLN A 443 -5.37 -8.42 -17.20
CA GLN A 443 -5.26 -7.06 -17.71
C GLN A 443 -4.64 -6.13 -16.67
N ALA A 444 -5.10 -6.19 -15.42
CA ALA A 444 -4.55 -5.37 -14.34
C ALA A 444 -3.07 -5.66 -14.08
N GLN A 445 -2.61 -6.92 -14.23
CA GLN A 445 -1.19 -7.28 -14.19
C GLN A 445 -0.43 -6.66 -15.37
N SER A 446 -0.97 -6.80 -16.58
CA SER A 446 -0.37 -6.22 -17.79
C SER A 446 -0.22 -4.71 -17.69
N ASP A 447 -1.21 -4.01 -17.11
CA ASP A 447 -1.21 -2.55 -16.96
C ASP A 447 -0.08 -2.04 -16.04
N VAL A 448 0.52 -2.93 -15.23
CA VAL A 448 1.65 -2.61 -14.34
C VAL A 448 2.98 -3.22 -14.79
N GLY A 449 3.03 -3.79 -15.99
CA GLY A 449 4.25 -4.33 -16.59
C GLY A 449 4.25 -5.84 -16.83
N GLY A 450 3.27 -6.58 -16.32
CA GLY A 450 3.12 -8.03 -16.51
C GLY A 450 3.42 -8.86 -15.27
#